data_AF-A0A948FN87-F1
#
_entry.id   AF-A0A948FN87-F1
#
_cell.length_a   1.000
_cell.length_b   1.000
_cell.length_c   1.000
_cell.angle_alpha   90.00
_cell.angle_beta   90.00
_cell.angle_gamma   90.00
#
_symmetry.space_group_name_H-M   'P 1'
#
loop_
_entity.id
_entity.type
_entity.pdbx_description
1 polymer ?
#
loop_
_entity_poly.entity_id
_entity_poly.type
_entity_poly.pdbx_seq_one_letter_code
_entity_poly.pdbx_strand_id
1 'polypeptide(L)'
;MPIQGKEYARTPVPPDGEHEEIELSKMSDITWRIFRIMSEFVEGFQFLSQFSQEVTIFGSARTKKSDPWYKESEKMGRLLVEGGYTVITGGGPGVMEAANKGANEVDPKRSVGINIELPHGQRSNDYIVSSHAFHYFFTRKVMLAASAQSYVFFPGGFGTMDEFSEMI
;
A
#
# COMPACT_ATOMS: atom_id res chain seq x y z
N MET A 1 -24.69 -9.84 59.40
CA MET A 1 -24.88 -10.88 58.36
C MET A 1 -23.77 -10.74 57.34
N PRO A 2 -22.75 -11.62 57.36
CA PRO A 2 -21.69 -11.65 56.35
C PRO A 2 -22.10 -12.54 55.17
N ILE A 3 -21.83 -12.05 53.96
CA ILE A 3 -22.04 -12.71 52.68
C ILE A 3 -20.99 -13.81 52.45
N GLN A 4 -21.46 -15.03 52.20
CA GLN A 4 -20.63 -16.21 51.87
C GLN A 4 -19.93 -16.01 50.51
N GLY A 5 -18.60 -16.11 50.52
CA GLY A 5 -17.77 -16.16 49.31
C GLY A 5 -17.98 -17.47 48.56
N LYS A 6 -18.27 -17.40 47.26
CA LYS A 6 -18.28 -18.55 46.36
C LYS A 6 -16.83 -19.01 46.14
N GLU A 7 -16.55 -20.25 46.50
CA GLU A 7 -15.31 -20.94 46.19
C GLU A 7 -15.32 -21.28 44.69
N TYR A 8 -14.56 -20.52 43.89
CA TYR A 8 -14.33 -20.85 42.48
C TYR A 8 -13.44 -22.10 42.42
N ALA A 9 -13.90 -23.10 41.67
CA ALA A 9 -13.18 -24.35 41.44
C ALA A 9 -11.74 -24.05 40.98
N ARG A 10 -10.75 -24.52 41.75
CA ARG A 10 -9.35 -24.50 41.32
C ARG A 10 -9.21 -25.51 40.18
N THR A 11 -9.15 -25.03 38.95
CA THR A 11 -8.66 -25.85 37.83
C THR A 11 -7.23 -26.26 38.13
N PRO A 12 -6.84 -27.53 37.92
CA PRO A 12 -5.45 -27.95 38.11
C PRO A 12 -4.55 -27.15 37.17
N VAL A 13 -3.55 -26.48 37.72
CA VAL A 13 -2.49 -25.84 36.95
C VAL A 13 -1.58 -26.96 36.42
N PRO A 14 -1.36 -27.11 35.11
CA PRO A 14 -0.39 -28.06 34.57
C PRO A 14 1.03 -27.69 35.02
N PRO A 15 1.96 -28.65 35.16
CA PRO A 15 3.32 -28.33 35.55
C PRO A 15 4.00 -27.52 34.44
N ASP A 16 4.30 -26.26 34.76
CA ASP A 16 5.46 -25.45 34.38
C ASP A 16 6.20 -25.81 33.07
N GLY A 17 6.05 -24.92 32.06
CA GLY A 17 6.93 -24.82 30.90
C GLY A 17 6.24 -24.32 29.62
N GLU A 18 5.15 -24.94 29.20
CA GLU A 18 4.58 -24.71 27.86
C GLU A 18 3.80 -23.39 27.74
N HIS A 19 3.13 -22.94 28.80
CA HIS A 19 2.33 -21.70 28.75
C HIS A 19 3.19 -20.44 28.64
N GLU A 20 4.37 -20.43 29.27
CA GLU A 20 5.27 -19.27 29.31
C GLU A 20 6.05 -19.12 28.00
N GLU A 21 6.52 -20.24 27.40
CA GLU A 21 7.15 -20.24 26.06
C GLU A 21 6.17 -19.85 24.94
N ILE A 22 4.91 -20.29 25.01
CA ILE A 22 3.87 -19.92 24.03
C ILE A 22 3.50 -18.43 24.15
N GLU A 23 3.50 -17.85 25.36
CA GLU A 23 3.25 -16.41 25.53
C GLU A 23 4.45 -15.55 25.12
N LEU A 24 5.68 -15.95 25.46
CA LEU A 24 6.89 -15.22 25.03
C LEU A 24 7.05 -15.21 23.51
N SER A 25 6.82 -16.34 22.84
CA SER A 25 6.88 -16.41 21.37
C SER A 25 5.85 -15.50 20.71
N LYS A 26 4.58 -15.54 21.16
CA LYS A 26 3.52 -14.63 20.68
C LYS A 26 3.83 -13.17 20.94
N MET A 27 4.37 -12.83 22.11
CA MET A 27 4.78 -11.47 22.46
C MET A 27 5.92 -10.98 21.57
N SER A 28 6.89 -11.87 21.28
CA SER A 28 8.01 -11.58 20.38
C SER A 28 7.56 -11.37 18.93
N ASP A 29 6.59 -12.17 18.47
CA ASP A 29 5.98 -12.04 17.14
C ASP A 29 5.20 -10.74 17.00
N ILE A 30 4.40 -10.37 18.00
CA ILE A 30 3.66 -9.10 18.03
C ILE A 30 4.64 -7.92 18.02
N THR A 31 5.68 -7.98 18.86
CA THR A 31 6.71 -6.95 18.94
C THR A 31 7.40 -6.77 17.59
N TRP A 32 7.78 -7.87 16.93
CA TRP A 32 8.41 -7.81 15.61
C TRP A 32 7.50 -7.24 14.53
N ARG A 33 6.20 -7.56 14.57
CA ARG A 33 5.20 -6.95 13.66
C ARG A 33 5.11 -5.44 13.85
N ILE A 34 5.07 -4.97 15.10
CA ILE A 34 5.04 -3.52 15.39
C ILE A 34 6.30 -2.83 14.83
N PHE A 35 7.48 -3.41 15.07
CA PHE A 35 8.72 -2.87 14.53
C PHE A 35 8.70 -2.82 13.00
N ARG A 36 8.23 -3.89 12.33
CA ARG A 36 8.10 -3.89 10.86
C ARG A 36 7.13 -2.81 10.37
N ILE A 37 5.98 -2.65 11.02
CA ILE A 37 5.01 -1.59 10.66
C ILE A 37 5.65 -0.21 10.79
N MET A 38 6.37 0.04 11.88
CA MET A 38 7.08 1.30 12.09
C MET A 38 8.17 1.52 11.02
N SER A 39 8.95 0.48 10.70
CA SER A 39 9.96 0.52 9.63
C SER A 39 9.32 0.87 8.29
N GLU A 40 8.20 0.24 7.93
CA GLU A 40 7.50 0.56 6.67
C GLU A 40 7.02 2.01 6.59
N PHE A 41 6.55 2.58 7.70
CA PHE A 41 6.22 4.01 7.73
C PHE A 41 7.45 4.88 7.49
N VAL A 42 8.56 4.60 8.19
CA VAL A 42 9.80 5.38 8.06
C VAL A 42 10.35 5.28 6.63
N GLU A 43 10.46 4.07 6.10
CA GLU A 43 10.99 3.81 4.76
C GLU A 43 10.06 4.39 3.67
N GLY A 44 8.75 4.26 3.85
CA GLY A 44 7.74 4.83 2.95
C GLY A 44 7.82 6.35 2.87
N PHE A 45 7.85 7.05 4.00
CA PHE A 45 7.98 8.52 4.02
C PHE A 45 9.34 8.98 3.49
N GLN A 46 10.42 8.26 3.81
CA GLN A 46 11.74 8.56 3.27
C GLN A 46 11.77 8.41 1.74
N PHE A 47 11.13 7.36 1.20
CA PHE A 47 10.99 7.17 -0.24
C PHE A 47 10.20 8.31 -0.88
N LEU A 48 9.05 8.67 -0.32
CA LEU A 48 8.21 9.76 -0.86
C LEU A 48 8.91 11.12 -0.82
N SER A 49 9.76 11.38 0.19
CA SER A 49 10.50 12.65 0.33
C SER A 49 11.47 12.95 -0.83
N GLN A 50 11.73 11.98 -1.70
CA GLN A 50 12.57 12.14 -2.90
C GLN A 50 11.84 12.85 -4.04
N PHE A 51 10.51 12.98 -3.95
CA PHE A 51 9.66 13.53 -4.98
C PHE A 51 9.04 14.86 -4.54
N SER A 52 8.41 15.53 -5.50
CA SER A 52 7.60 16.72 -5.24
C SER A 52 6.54 16.86 -6.34
N GLN A 53 5.46 17.57 -6.03
CA GLN A 53 4.34 17.80 -6.95
C GLN A 53 3.74 16.49 -7.44
N GLU A 54 3.35 15.65 -6.49
CA GLU A 54 2.88 14.30 -6.74
C GLU A 54 1.39 14.25 -7.05
N VAL A 55 1.05 13.46 -8.07
CA VAL A 55 -0.33 13.09 -8.39
C VAL A 55 -0.43 11.59 -8.36
N THR A 56 -1.31 11.06 -7.51
CA THR A 56 -1.56 9.62 -7.41
C THR A 56 -2.74 9.24 -8.28
N ILE A 57 -2.52 8.30 -9.19
CA ILE A 57 -3.54 7.80 -10.13
C ILE A 57 -3.99 6.41 -9.71
N PHE A 58 -5.31 6.27 -9.54
CA PHE A 58 -5.98 5.02 -9.26
C PHE A 58 -6.89 4.60 -10.41
N GLY A 59 -7.08 3.29 -10.57
CA GLY A 59 -8.05 2.74 -11.50
C GLY A 59 -7.94 1.22 -11.62
N SER A 60 -8.73 0.65 -12.53
CA SER A 60 -8.82 -0.79 -12.71
C SER A 60 -7.48 -1.41 -13.14
N ALA A 61 -7.06 -2.44 -12.41
CA ALA A 61 -5.95 -3.33 -12.80
C ALA A 61 -6.30 -4.26 -13.98
N ARG A 62 -7.57 -4.30 -14.41
CA ARG A 62 -8.08 -5.22 -15.45
C ARG A 62 -8.30 -4.53 -16.80
N THR A 63 -8.11 -3.23 -16.88
CA THR A 63 -8.25 -2.46 -18.13
C THR A 63 -7.24 -2.93 -19.17
N LYS A 64 -7.70 -3.21 -20.39
CA LYS A 64 -6.83 -3.68 -21.49
C LYS A 64 -6.23 -2.48 -22.25
N LYS A 65 -5.08 -2.67 -22.91
CA LYS A 65 -4.42 -1.63 -23.72
C LYS A 65 -5.29 -1.04 -24.85
N SER A 66 -6.26 -1.80 -25.34
CA SER A 66 -7.21 -1.36 -26.37
C SER A 66 -8.34 -0.48 -25.83
N ASP A 67 -8.55 -0.47 -24.52
CA ASP A 67 -9.63 0.25 -23.85
C ASP A 67 -9.39 1.77 -23.90
N PRO A 68 -10.42 2.60 -24.16
CA PRO A 68 -10.29 4.05 -24.10
C PRO A 68 -9.69 4.56 -22.78
N TRP A 69 -10.04 3.94 -21.65
CA TRP A 69 -9.54 4.37 -20.33
C TRP A 69 -8.05 4.12 -20.16
N TYR A 70 -7.51 3.09 -20.82
CA TYR A 70 -6.05 2.89 -20.85
C TYR A 70 -5.38 4.07 -21.56
N LYS A 71 -5.87 4.45 -22.75
CA LYS A 71 -5.29 5.55 -23.53
C LYS A 71 -5.41 6.89 -22.83
N GLU A 72 -6.56 7.17 -22.21
CA GLU A 72 -6.74 8.40 -21.44
C GLU A 72 -5.84 8.43 -20.20
N SER A 73 -5.64 7.30 -19.53
CA SER A 73 -4.70 7.22 -18.41
C SER A 73 -3.24 7.41 -18.84
N GLU A 74 -2.85 6.86 -19.99
CA GLU A 74 -1.53 7.09 -20.58
C GLU A 74 -1.33 8.56 -20.92
N LYS A 75 -2.32 9.18 -21.58
CA LYS A 75 -2.30 10.61 -21.90
C LYS A 75 -2.23 11.47 -20.64
N MET A 76 -2.99 11.14 -19.60
CA MET A 76 -2.95 11.84 -18.31
C MET A 76 -1.55 11.78 -17.69
N GLY A 77 -0.94 10.58 -17.64
CA GLY A 77 0.42 10.42 -17.11
C GLY A 77 1.44 11.27 -17.85
N ARG A 78 1.35 11.32 -19.19
CA ARG A 78 2.20 12.19 -20.02
C ARG A 78 2.04 13.66 -19.68
N LEU A 79 0.79 14.16 -19.70
CA LEU A 79 0.48 15.57 -19.48
C LEU A 79 0.90 16.05 -18.08
N LEU A 80 0.76 15.19 -17.06
CA LEU A 80 1.20 15.50 -15.70
C LEU A 80 2.72 15.70 -15.64
N VAL A 81 3.49 14.79 -16.24
CA VAL A 81 4.96 14.91 -16.25
C VAL A 81 5.42 16.10 -17.09
N GLU A 82 4.79 16.36 -18.25
CA GLU A 82 5.02 17.58 -19.04
C GLU A 82 4.73 18.85 -18.22
N GLY A 83 3.74 18.80 -17.32
CA GLY A 83 3.40 19.86 -16.37
C GLY A 83 4.31 19.96 -15.15
N GLY A 84 5.33 19.09 -15.02
CA GLY A 84 6.27 19.11 -13.90
C GLY A 84 5.84 18.30 -12.67
N TYR A 85 4.81 17.46 -12.78
CA TYR A 85 4.33 16.60 -11.70
C TYR A 85 5.02 15.22 -11.70
N THR A 86 5.05 14.58 -10.54
CA THR A 86 5.45 13.18 -10.38
C THR A 86 4.22 12.30 -10.38
N VAL A 87 4.19 11.25 -11.20
CA VAL A 87 3.07 10.32 -11.28
C VAL A 87 3.34 9.13 -10.38
N ILE A 88 2.46 8.94 -9.38
CA ILE A 88 2.48 7.81 -8.46
C ILE A 88 1.30 6.89 -8.78
N THR A 89 1.54 5.59 -8.76
CA THR A 89 0.47 4.59 -8.87
C THR A 89 0.70 3.44 -7.89
N GLY A 90 -0.28 2.54 -7.77
CA GLY A 90 -0.12 1.29 -7.04
C GLY A 90 0.74 0.22 -7.75
N GLY A 91 1.29 0.54 -8.93
CA GLY A 91 2.24 -0.22 -9.72
C GLY A 91 1.77 -1.52 -10.36
N GLY A 92 0.47 -1.79 -10.31
CA GLY A 92 -0.14 -2.92 -11.02
C GLY A 92 -0.33 -2.69 -12.53
N PRO A 93 -0.94 -3.67 -13.23
CA PRO A 93 -1.32 -3.57 -14.63
C PRO A 93 -2.51 -2.60 -14.86
N GLY A 94 -2.96 -2.48 -16.10
CA GLY A 94 -4.16 -1.74 -16.46
C GLY A 94 -3.98 -0.22 -16.43
N VAL A 95 -4.88 0.50 -15.75
CA VAL A 95 -4.81 1.97 -15.66
C VAL A 95 -3.48 2.43 -15.04
N MET A 96 -3.04 1.77 -13.98
CA MET A 96 -1.78 2.10 -13.30
C MET A 96 -0.59 1.97 -14.26
N GLU A 97 -0.50 0.85 -14.99
CA GLU A 97 0.51 0.64 -16.04
C GLU A 97 0.45 1.73 -17.12
N ALA A 98 -0.75 2.10 -17.57
CA ALA A 98 -0.92 3.14 -18.58
C ALA A 98 -0.41 4.51 -18.10
N ALA A 99 -0.79 4.92 -16.89
CA ALA A 99 -0.30 6.16 -16.28
C ALA A 99 1.23 6.17 -16.16
N ASN A 100 1.82 5.09 -15.62
CA ASN A 100 3.26 4.96 -15.52
C ASN A 100 3.94 4.98 -16.91
N LYS A 101 3.35 4.35 -17.92
CA LYS A 101 3.84 4.38 -19.31
C LYS A 101 3.92 5.81 -19.84
N GLY A 102 2.83 6.56 -19.75
CA GLY A 102 2.79 7.94 -20.24
C GLY A 102 3.78 8.85 -19.51
N ALA A 103 3.91 8.68 -18.19
CA ALA A 103 4.89 9.41 -17.38
C ALA A 103 6.34 9.06 -17.77
N ASN A 104 6.63 7.76 -17.91
CA ASN A 104 7.95 7.25 -18.22
C ASN A 104 8.46 7.71 -19.59
N GLU A 105 7.57 7.81 -20.58
CA GLU A 105 7.91 8.30 -21.92
C GLU A 105 8.40 9.76 -21.93
N VAL A 106 8.05 10.57 -20.93
CA VAL A 106 8.47 11.98 -20.81
C VAL A 106 9.71 12.10 -19.90
N ASP A 107 9.60 11.62 -18.67
CA ASP A 107 10.70 11.55 -17.71
C ASP A 107 10.57 10.27 -16.87
N PRO A 108 11.42 9.26 -17.14
CA PRO A 108 11.41 8.00 -16.39
C PRO A 108 11.50 8.19 -14.87
N LYS A 109 12.20 9.22 -14.38
CA LYS A 109 12.35 9.47 -12.93
C LYS A 109 11.06 9.89 -12.24
N ARG A 110 10.07 10.33 -13.01
CA ARG A 110 8.77 10.79 -12.52
C ARG A 110 7.67 9.73 -12.62
N SER A 111 8.03 8.49 -12.97
CA SER A 111 7.13 7.34 -12.95
C SER A 111 7.43 6.44 -11.74
N VAL A 112 6.55 6.52 -10.74
CA VAL A 112 6.75 5.94 -9.41
C VAL A 112 5.68 4.89 -9.10
N GLY A 113 6.07 3.82 -8.40
CA GLY A 113 5.19 2.73 -7.99
C GLY A 113 5.24 2.43 -6.49
N ILE A 114 4.09 2.45 -5.84
CA ILE A 114 3.91 2.03 -4.45
C ILE A 114 3.26 0.64 -4.43
N ASN A 115 4.10 -0.38 -4.32
CA ASN A 115 3.75 -1.78 -4.52
C ASN A 115 3.39 -2.50 -3.21
N ILE A 116 2.76 -3.67 -3.31
CA ILE A 116 2.55 -4.59 -2.19
C ILE A 116 3.27 -5.92 -2.47
N GLU A 117 3.94 -6.46 -1.47
CA GLU A 117 4.49 -7.80 -1.49
C GLU A 117 3.36 -8.83 -1.42
N LEU A 118 3.18 -9.58 -2.50
CA LEU A 118 2.23 -10.70 -2.53
C LEU A 118 2.98 -12.03 -2.44
N PRO A 119 2.41 -13.07 -1.79
CA PRO A 119 3.06 -14.37 -1.62
C PRO A 119 3.45 -15.06 -2.94
N HIS A 120 2.84 -14.68 -4.06
CA HIS A 120 3.11 -15.26 -5.40
C HIS A 120 3.76 -14.23 -6.33
N GLY A 121 4.27 -13.13 -5.77
CA GLY A 121 4.79 -11.97 -6.47
C GLY A 121 3.68 -11.09 -7.03
N GLN A 122 3.77 -9.78 -6.83
CA GLN A 122 3.07 -8.81 -7.66
C GLN A 122 4.00 -8.41 -8.79
N ARG A 123 3.56 -8.57 -10.04
CA ARG A 123 4.30 -8.03 -11.19
C ARG A 123 4.12 -6.51 -11.20
N SER A 124 5.14 -5.79 -10.74
CA SER A 124 5.26 -4.35 -10.99
C SER A 124 5.28 -4.13 -12.50
N ASN A 125 4.58 -3.10 -12.98
CA ASN A 125 4.61 -2.80 -14.41
C ASN A 125 6.01 -2.32 -14.86
N ASP A 126 6.31 -2.52 -16.14
CA ASP A 126 7.65 -2.31 -16.71
C ASP A 126 8.03 -0.82 -16.88
N TYR A 127 7.11 0.11 -16.57
CA TYR A 127 7.28 1.55 -16.77
C TYR A 127 7.62 2.31 -15.48
N ILE A 128 7.75 1.60 -14.37
CA ILE A 128 8.16 2.19 -13.09
C ILE A 128 9.68 2.17 -12.99
N VAL A 129 10.27 3.32 -12.65
CA VAL A 129 11.72 3.42 -12.40
C VAL A 129 12.01 3.39 -10.91
N SER A 130 11.23 4.12 -10.12
CA SER A 130 11.38 4.16 -8.66
C SER A 130 10.19 3.45 -8.02
N SER A 131 10.45 2.46 -7.19
CA SER A 131 9.39 1.76 -6.47
C SER A 131 9.76 1.46 -5.03
N HIS A 132 8.74 1.35 -4.20
CA HIS A 132 8.85 0.84 -2.84
C HIS A 132 7.73 -0.17 -2.61
N ALA A 133 8.04 -1.30 -1.97
CA ALA A 133 7.10 -2.39 -1.73
C ALA A 133 6.81 -2.50 -0.23
N PHE A 134 5.54 -2.71 0.09
CA PHE A 134 5.05 -2.85 1.46
C PHE A 134 4.62 -4.29 1.74
N HIS A 135 4.80 -4.76 2.96
CA HIS A 135 4.27 -6.02 3.43
C HIS A 135 2.81 -5.88 3.88
N TYR A 136 2.45 -4.74 4.51
CA TYR A 136 1.09 -4.49 4.98
C TYR A 136 0.30 -3.59 4.03
N PHE A 137 -0.97 -3.93 3.78
CA PHE A 137 -1.84 -3.11 2.92
C PHE A 137 -2.12 -1.73 3.49
N PHE A 138 -2.26 -1.60 4.81
CA PHE A 138 -2.63 -0.33 5.42
C PHE A 138 -1.48 0.68 5.42
N THR A 139 -0.23 0.24 5.60
CA THR A 139 0.95 1.13 5.49
C THR A 139 1.11 1.63 4.06
N ARG A 140 0.91 0.75 3.07
CA ARG A 140 0.87 1.10 1.64
C ARG A 140 -0.20 2.14 1.33
N LYS A 141 -1.43 1.92 1.84
CA LYS A 141 -2.56 2.86 1.66
C LYS A 141 -2.24 4.23 2.21
N VAL A 142 -1.69 4.30 3.43
CA VAL A 142 -1.24 5.57 4.00
C VAL A 142 -0.20 6.24 3.11
N MET A 143 0.76 5.50 2.53
CA MET A 143 1.72 6.12 1.60
C MET A 143 1.07 6.62 0.31
N LEU A 144 0.13 5.87 -0.26
CA LEU A 144 -0.64 6.31 -1.42
C LEU A 144 -1.44 7.60 -1.09
N ALA A 145 -2.02 7.69 0.11
CA ALA A 145 -2.80 8.82 0.62
C ALA A 145 -2.00 10.00 1.18
N ALA A 146 -0.75 9.78 1.56
CA ALA A 146 0.13 10.85 2.03
C ALA A 146 0.95 11.45 0.88
N SER A 147 1.16 10.68 -0.19
CA SER A 147 2.06 11.05 -1.27
C SER A 147 1.59 12.23 -2.10
N ALA A 148 0.28 12.39 -2.34
CA ALA A 148 -0.20 13.25 -3.42
C ALA A 148 -0.79 14.58 -2.96
N GLN A 149 -0.51 15.62 -3.74
CA GLN A 149 -1.26 16.88 -3.67
C GLN A 149 -2.64 16.74 -4.33
N SER A 150 -2.81 15.75 -5.19
CA SER A 150 -4.05 15.51 -5.93
C SER A 150 -4.20 14.04 -6.30
N TYR A 151 -5.46 13.58 -6.33
CA TYR A 151 -5.83 12.21 -6.65
C TYR A 151 -6.67 12.17 -7.91
N VAL A 152 -6.32 11.27 -8.84
CA VAL A 152 -7.10 11.04 -10.06
C VAL A 152 -7.63 9.62 -10.06
N PHE A 153 -8.95 9.48 -10.13
CA PHE A 153 -9.63 8.19 -10.15
C PHE A 153 -10.20 7.92 -11.54
N PHE A 154 -9.65 6.90 -12.22
CA PHE A 154 -10.23 6.32 -13.42
C PHE A 154 -11.25 5.23 -13.06
N PRO A 155 -12.12 4.80 -14.00
CA PRO A 155 -13.01 3.68 -13.78
C PRO A 155 -12.29 2.44 -13.23
N GLY A 156 -12.87 1.88 -12.17
CA GLY A 156 -12.21 0.94 -11.28
C GLY A 156 -13.18 -0.05 -10.63
N GLY A 157 -12.61 -1.05 -9.97
CA GLY A 157 -13.37 -2.01 -9.16
C GLY A 157 -13.32 -1.65 -7.67
N PHE A 158 -13.49 -2.67 -6.82
CA PHE A 158 -13.47 -2.48 -5.36
C PHE A 158 -12.19 -1.83 -4.84
N GLY A 159 -11.02 -2.19 -5.35
CA GLY A 159 -9.77 -1.56 -4.91
C GLY A 159 -9.74 -0.05 -5.18
N THR A 160 -10.22 0.39 -6.35
CA THR A 160 -10.31 1.83 -6.66
C THR A 160 -11.35 2.54 -5.79
N MET A 161 -12.48 1.88 -5.50
CA MET A 161 -13.54 2.43 -4.65
C MET A 161 -13.10 2.53 -3.18
N ASP A 162 -12.33 1.55 -2.70
CA ASP A 162 -11.74 1.53 -1.37
C ASP A 162 -10.79 2.72 -1.18
N GLU A 163 -9.87 2.95 -2.12
CA GLU A 163 -8.98 4.12 -2.11
C GLU A 163 -9.77 5.43 -2.23
N PHE A 164 -10.82 5.48 -3.04
CA PHE A 164 -11.67 6.68 -3.16
C PHE A 164 -12.36 7.03 -1.85
N SER A 165 -12.91 6.03 -1.15
CA SER A 165 -13.62 6.20 0.12
C SER A 165 -12.69 6.57 1.28
N GLU A 166 -11.38 6.36 1.13
CA GLU A 166 -10.37 6.76 2.10
C GLU A 166 -10.03 8.26 2.00
N MET A 167 -10.26 8.89 0.83
CA MET A 167 -9.89 10.29 0.56
C MET A 167 -11.04 11.30 0.72
N ILE A 168 -12.29 10.84 0.68
CA ILE A 168 -13.51 11.67 0.68
C ILE A 168 -14.39 11.31 1.87
#